data_AF-A0A2D7Z2Q8-F1
#
_entry.id   AF-A0A2D7Z2Q8-F1
#
_cell.length_a   1.000
_cell.length_b   1.000
_cell.length_c   1.000
_cell.angle_alpha   90.00
_cell.angle_beta   90.00
_cell.angle_gamma   90.00
#
_symmetry.space_group_name_H-M   'P 1'
#
loop_
_entity.id
_entity.type
_entity.pdbx_description
1 polymer ?
#
loop_
_entity_poly.entity_id
_entity_poly.type
_entity_poly.pdbx_seq_one_letter_code
_entity_poly.pdbx_strand_id
1 'polypeptide(L)'
;MRAQIAITRTGVTQASSNHEPPDGGVLARRTNGDFRVTLHRKVSETALVQLLRSLRALAPDFEMSLETGHRPAEQLTRQQACHHIALRALGTLERANEAAFMSNLELFDAMLPPMSLQSENLLRLAKLDLANKDAPTALMQASAANIKNLVSVGQNRSMRLYFLAHPPDHAWPASLPEAGVPLDESPDVSSLKWLALVYEAAFAIQAPLFQHGFLRLHGGPMRPFQRFIYPITPLQERPSNYRVLTTAELMDSPDLNIV
;
A
#
# COMPACT_ATOMS: atom_id res chain seq x y z
N MET A 1 29.92 -9.34 2.09
CA MET A 1 29.54 -7.90 2.05
C MET A 1 28.73 -7.58 3.30
N ARG A 2 29.10 -6.52 4.04
CA ARG A 2 28.38 -6.04 5.23
C ARG A 2 27.85 -4.64 4.90
N ALA A 3 26.53 -4.51 4.81
CA ALA A 3 25.87 -3.24 4.55
C ALA A 3 24.81 -3.02 5.61
N GLN A 4 24.66 -1.77 6.05
CA GLN A 4 23.70 -1.44 7.09
C GLN A 4 23.19 -0.02 6.89
N ILE A 5 21.87 0.10 6.90
CA ILE A 5 21.17 1.38 6.76
C ILE A 5 20.24 1.57 7.94
N ALA A 6 20.12 2.81 8.40
CA ALA A 6 19.11 3.23 9.34
C ALA A 6 18.11 4.15 8.62
N ILE A 7 16.83 3.99 8.95
CA ILE A 7 15.76 4.91 8.57
C ILE A 7 15.35 5.63 9.84
N THR A 8 15.47 6.95 9.87
CA THR A 8 15.11 7.77 11.03
C THR A 8 13.58 7.82 11.22
N ARG A 9 13.13 8.35 12.36
CA ARG A 9 11.71 8.66 12.59
C ARG A 9 11.08 9.54 11.50
N THR A 10 11.87 10.38 10.83
CA THR A 10 11.39 11.27 9.76
C THR A 10 11.50 10.65 8.37
N GLY A 11 11.89 9.37 8.27
CA GLY A 11 12.01 8.67 6.99
C GLY A 11 13.31 8.96 6.24
N VAL A 12 14.33 9.56 6.88
CA VAL A 12 15.63 9.77 6.24
C VAL A 12 16.42 8.46 6.27
N THR A 13 16.88 8.02 5.11
CA THR A 13 17.74 6.82 4.98
C THR A 13 19.20 7.22 5.02
N GLN A 14 19.99 6.59 5.88
CA GLN A 14 21.41 6.87 6.03
C GLN A 14 22.21 5.59 6.34
N ALA A 15 23.50 5.60 6.03
CA ALA A 15 24.40 4.54 6.48
C ALA A 15 24.44 4.50 8.02
N SER A 16 24.57 3.31 8.59
CA SER A 16 24.64 3.14 10.05
C SER A 16 25.68 2.10 10.43
N SER A 17 26.33 2.31 11.56
CA SER A 17 27.21 1.34 12.23
C SER A 17 26.62 0.78 13.53
N ASN A 18 25.41 1.23 13.92
CA ASN A 18 24.78 0.88 15.20
C ASN A 18 24.17 -0.53 15.20
N HIS A 19 24.01 -1.15 16.36
CA HIS A 19 23.38 -2.46 16.45
C HIS A 19 21.86 -2.40 16.65
N GLU A 20 21.33 -1.24 17.02
CA GLU A 20 19.92 -1.02 17.32
C GLU A 20 19.28 -0.01 16.35
N PRO A 21 17.96 -0.10 16.12
CA PRO A 21 17.24 0.91 15.36
C PRO A 21 17.23 2.26 16.08
N PRO A 22 17.30 3.38 15.34
CA PRO A 22 17.14 4.70 15.94
C PRO A 22 15.74 4.87 16.55
N ASP A 23 15.60 5.79 17.49
CA ASP A 23 14.33 6.09 18.13
C ASP A 23 13.23 6.41 17.11
N GLY A 24 12.17 5.60 17.13
CA GLY A 24 11.04 5.73 16.20
C GLY A 24 11.35 5.35 14.75
N GLY A 25 12.49 4.72 14.49
CA GLY A 25 12.94 4.34 13.16
C GLY A 25 13.19 2.84 12.99
N VAL A 26 14.01 2.52 11.99
CA VAL A 26 14.29 1.16 11.50
C VAL A 26 15.78 0.97 11.26
N LEU A 27 16.28 -0.23 11.51
CA LEU A 27 17.59 -0.68 11.07
C LEU A 27 17.43 -1.82 10.06
N ALA A 28 18.08 -1.74 8.91
CA ALA A 28 18.20 -2.87 7.99
C ALA A 28 19.67 -3.21 7.80
N ARG A 29 20.01 -4.49 7.95
CA ARG A 29 21.38 -5.01 7.91
C ARG A 29 21.45 -6.22 7.00
N ARG A 30 22.48 -6.25 6.17
CA ARG A 30 22.87 -7.42 5.38
C ARG A 30 24.23 -7.91 5.84
N THR A 31 24.31 -9.17 6.28
CA THR A 31 25.56 -9.83 6.67
C THR A 31 25.57 -11.29 6.25
N ASN A 32 26.55 -11.69 5.45
CA ASN A 32 26.81 -13.10 5.08
C ASN A 32 25.56 -13.86 4.59
N GLY A 33 24.75 -13.22 3.75
CA GLY A 33 23.52 -13.82 3.20
C GLY A 33 22.26 -13.54 4.03
N ASP A 34 22.38 -13.26 5.33
CA ASP A 34 21.25 -12.84 6.17
C ASP A 34 20.90 -11.37 5.91
N PHE A 35 19.62 -11.11 5.64
CA PHE A 35 19.05 -9.78 5.57
C PHE A 35 18.05 -9.61 6.71
N ARG A 36 18.36 -8.71 7.65
CA ARG A 36 17.57 -8.47 8.84
C ARG A 36 17.06 -7.05 8.90
N VAL A 37 15.78 -6.89 9.23
CA VAL A 37 15.15 -5.61 9.53
C VAL A 37 14.68 -5.61 10.97
N THR A 38 15.14 -4.64 11.75
CA THR A 38 14.75 -4.44 13.14
C THR A 38 13.97 -3.14 13.28
N LEU A 39 12.74 -3.21 13.80
CA LEU A 39 11.86 -2.06 14.01
C LEU A 39 11.90 -1.60 15.46
N HIS A 40 12.06 -0.30 15.69
CA HIS A 40 11.89 0.27 17.03
C HIS A 40 10.47 -0.01 17.59
N ARG A 41 10.33 -0.16 18.91
CA ARG A 41 9.04 -0.46 19.58
C ARG A 41 7.93 0.52 19.21
N LYS A 42 8.26 1.81 19.12
CA LYS A 42 7.37 2.91 18.71
C LYS A 42 7.80 3.48 17.35
N VAL A 43 8.08 2.60 16.38
CA VAL A 43 8.41 2.99 15.01
C VAL A 43 7.31 3.91 14.45
N SER A 44 7.73 4.95 13.76
CA SER A 44 6.83 5.92 13.12
C SER A 44 6.29 5.39 11.80
N GLU A 45 5.11 5.87 11.43
CA GLU A 45 4.50 5.58 10.14
C GLU A 45 5.40 6.02 8.97
N THR A 46 6.01 7.21 9.06
CA THR A 46 6.94 7.72 8.03
C THR A 46 8.14 6.79 7.82
N ALA A 47 8.72 6.25 8.90
CA ALA A 47 9.80 5.28 8.79
C ALA A 47 9.34 3.95 8.16
N LEU A 48 8.12 3.48 8.46
CA LEU A 48 7.55 2.28 7.85
C LEU A 48 7.27 2.48 6.36
N VAL A 49 6.73 3.62 5.96
CA VAL A 49 6.52 3.97 4.54
C VAL A 49 7.85 3.99 3.79
N GLN A 50 8.88 4.63 4.35
CA GLN A 50 10.20 4.65 3.73
C GLN A 50 10.82 3.24 3.64
N LEU A 51 10.57 2.39 4.63
CA LEU A 51 10.99 0.99 4.58
C LEU A 51 10.29 0.24 3.44
N LEU A 52 8.97 0.39 3.28
CA LEU A 52 8.22 -0.21 2.14
C LEU A 52 8.82 0.22 0.80
N ARG A 53 9.09 1.52 0.63
CA ARG A 53 9.74 2.06 -0.58
C ARG A 53 11.11 1.43 -0.83
N SER A 54 11.90 1.25 0.23
CA SER A 54 13.25 0.67 0.15
C SER A 54 13.22 -0.82 -0.21
N LEU A 55 12.28 -1.58 0.36
CA LEU A 55 12.15 -3.02 0.13
C LEU A 55 11.61 -3.38 -1.26
N ARG A 56 10.94 -2.45 -1.95
CA ARG A 56 10.43 -2.64 -3.31
C ARG A 56 11.51 -3.03 -4.32
N ALA A 57 12.76 -2.64 -4.09
CA ALA A 57 13.87 -2.98 -4.98
C ALA A 57 14.28 -4.46 -4.91
N LEU A 58 13.77 -5.21 -3.93
CA LEU A 58 14.05 -6.63 -3.75
C LEU A 58 12.95 -7.50 -4.38
N ALA A 59 13.35 -8.68 -4.85
CA ALA A 59 12.42 -9.67 -5.41
C ALA A 59 11.35 -10.09 -4.37
N PRO A 60 10.11 -10.43 -4.79
CA PRO A 60 9.03 -10.82 -3.87
C PRO A 60 9.33 -11.97 -2.94
N ASP A 61 10.04 -12.96 -3.46
CA ASP A 61 10.47 -14.19 -2.79
C ASP A 61 11.77 -14.01 -2.00
N PHE A 62 12.38 -12.82 -1.99
CA PHE A 62 13.61 -12.57 -1.25
C PHE A 62 13.41 -12.83 0.25
N GLU A 63 14.14 -13.80 0.80
CA GLU A 63 14.05 -14.16 2.21
C GLU A 63 14.72 -13.12 3.12
N MET A 64 14.05 -12.78 4.21
CA MET A 64 14.52 -11.83 5.20
C MET A 64 13.96 -12.09 6.59
N SER A 65 14.67 -11.62 7.61
CA SER A 65 14.20 -11.66 8.99
C SER A 65 13.60 -10.30 9.40
N LEU A 66 12.38 -10.31 9.92
CA LEU A 66 11.72 -9.13 10.48
C LEU A 66 11.63 -9.25 12.00
N GLU A 67 12.32 -8.37 12.70
CA GLU A 67 12.29 -8.25 14.15
C GLU A 67 11.47 -7.04 14.55
N THR A 68 10.44 -7.28 15.35
CA THR A 68 9.62 -6.23 15.94
C THR A 68 9.87 -6.26 17.44
N GLY A 69 10.25 -5.14 18.07
CA GLY A 69 10.94 -5.14 19.38
C GLY A 69 10.41 -5.96 20.58
N HIS A 70 9.26 -6.65 20.48
CA HIS A 70 8.79 -7.60 21.50
C HIS A 70 8.58 -9.04 20.98
N ARG A 71 8.87 -9.32 19.71
CA ARG A 71 8.75 -10.64 19.09
C ARG A 71 10.09 -11.08 18.52
N PRO A 72 10.42 -12.38 18.63
CA PRO A 72 11.59 -12.91 17.96
C PRO A 72 11.53 -12.63 16.46
N ALA A 73 12.71 -12.59 15.83
CA ALA A 73 12.82 -12.38 14.40
C ALA A 73 12.07 -13.49 13.65
N GLU A 74 11.12 -13.08 12.82
CA GLU A 74 10.34 -13.98 11.97
C GLU A 74 11.01 -14.06 10.59
N GLN A 75 11.19 -15.27 10.07
CA GLN A 75 11.69 -15.46 8.70
C GLN A 75 10.52 -15.35 7.73
N LEU A 76 10.62 -14.41 6.80
CA LEU A 76 9.56 -14.04 5.88
C LEU A 76 10.15 -13.82 4.49
N THR A 77 9.34 -14.05 3.47
CA THR A 77 9.60 -13.44 2.15
C THR A 77 9.43 -11.93 2.23
N ARG A 78 10.06 -11.17 1.33
CA ARG A 78 9.89 -9.72 1.24
C ARG A 78 8.42 -9.34 1.09
N GLN A 79 7.65 -10.09 0.31
CA GLN A 79 6.21 -9.87 0.17
C GLN A 79 5.48 -9.93 1.52
N GLN A 80 5.70 -10.98 2.31
CA GLN A 80 5.10 -11.14 3.64
C GLN A 80 5.59 -10.07 4.62
N ALA A 81 6.89 -9.75 4.62
CA ALA A 81 7.44 -8.69 5.46
C ALA A 81 6.81 -7.33 5.13
N CYS A 82 6.67 -6.97 3.84
CA CYS A 82 5.99 -5.75 3.40
C CYS A 82 4.53 -5.72 3.84
N HIS A 83 3.83 -6.86 3.79
CA HIS A 83 2.46 -6.98 4.29
C HIS A 83 2.37 -6.72 5.80
N HIS A 84 3.25 -7.32 6.62
CA HIS A 84 3.32 -7.06 8.07
C HIS A 84 3.66 -5.59 8.38
N ILE A 85 4.58 -4.99 7.63
CA ILE A 85 4.96 -3.58 7.75
C ILE A 85 3.76 -2.67 7.40
N ALA A 86 3.02 -2.97 6.32
CA ALA A 86 1.86 -2.23 5.90
C ALA A 86 0.73 -2.27 6.95
N LEU A 87 0.42 -3.45 7.49
CA LEU A 87 -0.58 -3.60 8.56
C LEU A 87 -0.20 -2.79 9.80
N ARG A 88 1.08 -2.76 10.17
CA ARG A 88 1.56 -1.97 11.32
C ARG A 88 1.48 -0.46 11.07
N ALA A 89 1.79 -0.03 9.84
CA ALA A 89 1.68 1.36 9.45
C ALA A 89 0.21 1.81 9.44
N LEU A 90 -0.68 1.00 8.84
CA LEU A 90 -2.12 1.25 8.79
C LEU A 90 -2.67 1.33 10.20
N GLY A 91 -2.45 0.31 11.04
CA GLY A 91 -2.92 0.32 12.42
C GLY A 91 -2.35 1.47 13.28
N THR A 92 -1.22 2.08 12.91
CA THR A 92 -0.73 3.29 13.58
C THR A 92 -1.47 4.53 13.12
N LEU A 93 -1.70 4.69 11.82
CA LEU A 93 -2.46 5.79 11.25
C LEU A 93 -3.94 5.74 11.65
N GLU A 94 -4.55 4.56 11.60
CA GLU A 94 -5.96 4.32 11.93
C GLU A 94 -6.24 4.57 13.41
N ARG A 95 -5.35 4.18 14.33
CA ARG A 95 -5.50 4.53 15.77
C ARG A 95 -5.48 6.03 16.02
N ALA A 96 -4.75 6.80 15.22
CA ALA A 96 -4.76 8.26 15.33
C ALA A 96 -6.01 8.89 14.70
N ASN A 97 -6.81 8.13 13.93
CA ASN A 97 -7.97 8.58 13.18
C ASN A 97 -9.15 7.60 13.32
N GLU A 98 -9.34 7.00 14.50
CA GLU A 98 -10.28 5.87 14.70
C GLU A 98 -11.73 6.25 14.37
N ALA A 99 -12.07 7.53 14.53
CA ALA A 99 -13.38 8.07 14.19
C ALA A 99 -13.63 8.15 12.67
N ALA A 100 -12.58 8.12 11.85
CA ALA A 100 -12.64 8.34 10.41
C ALA A 100 -12.59 7.03 9.61
N PHE A 101 -11.69 6.10 9.95
CA PHE A 101 -11.52 4.85 9.21
C PHE A 101 -10.79 3.78 10.02
N MET A 102 -11.11 2.53 9.74
CA MET A 102 -10.45 1.34 10.27
C MET A 102 -10.51 0.23 9.22
N SER A 103 -9.42 -0.49 8.98
CA SER A 103 -9.42 -1.53 7.95
C SER A 103 -8.48 -2.69 8.23
N ASN A 104 -8.73 -3.79 7.53
CA ASN A 104 -7.77 -4.85 7.32
C ASN A 104 -7.30 -4.85 5.87
N LEU A 105 -6.06 -5.30 5.66
CA LEU A 105 -5.47 -5.46 4.33
C LEU A 105 -4.99 -6.91 4.19
N GLU A 106 -5.49 -7.62 3.19
CA GLU A 106 -5.22 -9.03 2.97
C GLU A 106 -4.53 -9.24 1.62
N LEU A 107 -3.61 -10.20 1.55
CA LEU A 107 -3.12 -10.72 0.28
C LEU A 107 -4.26 -11.47 -0.40
N PHE A 108 -4.56 -11.12 -1.64
CA PHE A 108 -5.60 -11.80 -2.39
C PHE A 108 -5.03 -13.04 -3.07
N ASP A 109 -5.68 -14.18 -2.83
CA ASP A 109 -5.43 -15.44 -3.54
C ASP A 109 -6.66 -15.79 -4.39
N ALA A 110 -6.47 -15.89 -5.70
CA ALA A 110 -7.53 -16.25 -6.63
C ALA A 110 -8.05 -17.68 -6.43
N MET A 111 -7.24 -18.58 -5.86
CA MET A 111 -7.63 -19.95 -5.55
C MET A 111 -8.52 -20.04 -4.30
N LEU A 112 -8.37 -19.08 -3.39
CA LEU A 112 -9.10 -19.00 -2.12
C LEU A 112 -9.56 -17.55 -1.88
N PRO A 113 -10.48 -17.03 -2.71
CA PRO A 113 -10.93 -15.65 -2.58
C PRO A 113 -11.63 -15.42 -1.23
N PRO A 114 -11.49 -14.24 -0.61
CA PRO A 114 -12.19 -13.91 0.63
C PRO A 114 -13.70 -14.07 0.46
N MET A 115 -14.36 -14.76 1.40
CA MET A 115 -15.82 -15.00 1.34
C MET A 115 -16.66 -13.71 1.29
N SER A 116 -16.12 -12.62 1.82
CA SER A 116 -16.75 -11.30 1.81
C SER A 116 -16.66 -10.59 0.45
N LEU A 117 -15.75 -10.98 -0.44
CA LEU A 117 -15.60 -10.38 -1.77
C LEU A 117 -16.68 -10.94 -2.72
N GLN A 118 -17.84 -10.31 -2.71
CA GLN A 118 -19.00 -10.72 -3.53
C GLN A 118 -19.41 -9.69 -4.58
N SER A 119 -18.86 -8.47 -4.50
CA SER A 119 -19.15 -7.42 -5.49
C SER A 119 -18.69 -7.84 -6.88
N GLU A 120 -19.61 -7.88 -7.84
CA GLU A 120 -19.30 -8.18 -9.24
C GLU A 120 -18.27 -7.20 -9.82
N ASN A 121 -18.33 -5.93 -9.42
CA ASN A 121 -17.44 -4.90 -9.94
C ASN A 121 -16.01 -5.05 -9.39
N LEU A 122 -15.86 -5.32 -8.09
CA LEU A 122 -14.55 -5.66 -7.52
C LEU A 122 -14.00 -6.96 -8.13
N LEU A 123 -14.87 -7.96 -8.33
CA LEU A 123 -14.51 -9.23 -8.96
C LEU A 123 -14.08 -9.06 -10.43
N ARG A 124 -14.59 -8.08 -11.16
CA ARG A 124 -14.11 -7.77 -12.53
C ARG A 124 -12.63 -7.41 -12.51
N LEU A 125 -12.18 -6.56 -11.58
CA LEU A 125 -10.76 -6.23 -11.43
C LEU A 125 -9.96 -7.45 -10.93
N ALA A 126 -10.48 -8.18 -9.94
CA ALA A 126 -9.80 -9.33 -9.35
C ALA A 126 -9.53 -10.47 -10.34
N LYS A 127 -10.41 -10.64 -11.34
CA LYS A 127 -10.30 -11.68 -12.38
C LYS A 127 -9.38 -11.29 -13.53
N LEU A 128 -8.86 -10.06 -13.57
CA LEU A 128 -7.91 -9.68 -14.61
C LEU A 128 -6.56 -10.35 -14.35
N ASP A 129 -6.02 -10.98 -15.39
CA ASP A 129 -4.65 -11.48 -15.36
C ASP A 129 -3.70 -10.33 -15.73
N LEU A 130 -3.40 -9.44 -14.79
CA LEU A 130 -2.49 -8.30 -15.02
C LEU A 130 -1.05 -8.59 -14.60
N ALA A 131 -0.81 -9.74 -13.97
CA ALA A 131 0.51 -10.14 -13.52
C ALA A 131 1.50 -10.17 -14.70
N ASN A 132 2.69 -9.61 -14.50
CA ASN A 132 3.78 -9.56 -15.48
C ASN A 132 3.49 -8.82 -16.80
N LYS A 133 2.31 -8.22 -16.97
CA LYS A 133 2.01 -7.37 -18.14
C LYS A 133 2.68 -6.02 -18.00
N ASP A 134 3.12 -5.47 -19.14
CA ASP A 134 3.52 -4.06 -19.24
C ASP A 134 2.33 -3.15 -18.92
N ALA A 135 2.62 -1.92 -18.47
CA ALA A 135 1.58 -0.99 -18.05
C ALA A 135 0.56 -0.67 -19.17
N PRO A 136 0.95 -0.38 -20.42
CA PRO A 136 -0.01 -0.19 -21.52
C PRO A 136 -0.97 -1.37 -21.72
N THR A 137 -0.45 -2.59 -21.81
CA THR A 137 -1.27 -3.80 -22.02
C THR A 137 -2.23 -4.03 -20.86
N ALA A 138 -1.76 -3.87 -19.62
CA ALA A 138 -2.61 -4.01 -18.44
C ALA A 138 -3.72 -2.96 -18.38
N LEU A 139 -3.41 -1.70 -18.73
CA LEU A 139 -4.39 -0.61 -18.77
C LEU A 139 -5.44 -0.81 -19.86
N MET A 140 -5.06 -1.33 -21.03
CA MET A 140 -6.02 -1.70 -22.08
C MET A 140 -7.00 -2.78 -21.62
N GLN A 141 -6.51 -3.81 -20.93
CA GLN A 141 -7.39 -4.86 -20.39
C GLN A 141 -8.33 -4.33 -19.31
N ALA A 142 -7.81 -3.50 -18.39
CA ALA A 142 -8.63 -2.88 -17.36
C ALA A 142 -9.70 -1.94 -17.94
N SER A 143 -9.36 -1.20 -19.00
CA SER A 143 -10.31 -0.36 -19.73
C SER A 143 -11.43 -1.19 -20.39
N ALA A 144 -11.08 -2.31 -21.04
CA ALA A 144 -12.05 -3.20 -21.66
C ALA A 144 -12.97 -3.91 -20.65
N ALA A 145 -12.53 -4.08 -19.40
CA ALA A 145 -13.29 -4.74 -18.35
C ALA A 145 -14.48 -3.91 -17.81
N ASN A 146 -14.59 -2.63 -18.21
CA ASN A 146 -15.67 -1.72 -17.81
C ASN A 146 -15.94 -1.74 -16.30
N ILE A 147 -14.87 -1.54 -15.52
CA ILE A 147 -14.90 -1.49 -14.05
C ILE A 147 -15.39 -0.11 -13.62
N LYS A 148 -16.46 -0.07 -12.84
CA LYS A 148 -16.97 1.17 -12.25
C LYS A 148 -15.99 1.68 -11.21
N ASN A 149 -15.87 3.00 -11.16
CA ASN A 149 -15.05 3.71 -10.17
C ASN A 149 -13.58 3.28 -10.17
N LEU A 150 -13.05 2.89 -11.33
CA LEU A 150 -11.66 2.50 -11.45
C LEU A 150 -10.75 3.72 -11.25
N VAL A 151 -9.82 3.58 -10.32
CA VAL A 151 -8.80 4.57 -10.00
C VAL A 151 -7.45 4.04 -10.45
N SER A 152 -6.65 4.91 -11.06
CA SER A 152 -5.28 4.63 -11.44
C SER A 152 -4.33 5.56 -10.70
N VAL A 153 -3.34 4.97 -10.02
CA VAL A 153 -2.32 5.69 -9.25
C VAL A 153 -0.95 5.39 -9.85
N GLY A 154 -0.14 6.43 -9.98
CA GLY A 154 1.24 6.34 -10.45
C GLY A 154 2.22 6.99 -9.48
N GLN A 155 3.49 7.00 -9.88
CA GLN A 155 4.56 7.72 -9.20
C GLN A 155 5.21 8.71 -10.15
N ASN A 156 5.52 9.91 -9.65
CA ASN A 156 6.22 10.91 -10.45
C ASN A 156 7.72 10.61 -10.44
N ARG A 157 8.53 11.45 -11.12
CA ARG A 157 9.99 11.26 -11.16
C ARG A 157 10.66 11.35 -9.77
N SER A 158 9.99 11.97 -8.81
CA SER A 158 10.42 12.05 -7.41
C SER A 158 9.82 10.94 -6.54
N MET A 159 9.23 9.90 -7.15
CA MET A 159 8.59 8.76 -6.48
C MET A 159 7.39 9.13 -5.59
N ARG A 160 6.83 10.32 -5.75
CA ARG A 160 5.62 10.74 -5.02
C ARG A 160 4.38 10.23 -5.75
N LEU A 161 3.44 9.72 -4.98
CA LEU A 161 2.19 9.17 -5.48
C LEU A 161 1.28 10.29 -5.99
N TYR A 162 0.57 10.04 -7.09
CA TYR A 162 -0.46 10.92 -7.61
C TYR A 162 -1.53 10.11 -8.36
N PHE A 163 -2.73 10.66 -8.49
CA PHE A 163 -3.76 10.06 -9.32
C PHE A 163 -3.51 10.34 -10.79
N LEU A 164 -3.50 9.29 -11.61
CA LEU A 164 -3.51 9.37 -13.07
C LEU A 164 -4.93 9.47 -13.60
N ALA A 165 -5.85 8.76 -12.95
CA ALA A 165 -7.27 8.79 -13.23
C ALA A 165 -8.03 8.44 -11.96
N HIS A 166 -9.16 9.12 -11.74
CA HIS A 166 -10.13 8.79 -10.70
C HIS A 166 -11.52 9.24 -11.19
N PRO A 167 -12.61 8.75 -10.58
CA PRO A 167 -13.96 9.20 -10.90
C PRO A 167 -14.11 10.71 -10.69
N PRO A 168 -14.79 11.44 -11.59
CA PRO A 168 -15.04 12.87 -11.42
C PRO A 168 -15.96 13.12 -10.21
N ASP A 169 -17.02 12.33 -10.11
CA ASP A 169 -17.95 12.35 -8.99
C ASP A 169 -17.58 11.27 -7.98
N HIS A 170 -17.15 11.70 -6.79
CA HIS A 170 -16.84 10.84 -5.67
C HIS A 170 -17.35 11.48 -4.37
N ALA A 171 -17.67 10.64 -3.40
CA ALA A 171 -18.15 11.06 -2.09
C ALA A 171 -17.07 10.94 -1.00
N TRP A 172 -16.01 10.19 -1.26
CA TRP A 172 -14.89 10.07 -0.32
C TRP A 172 -13.58 9.78 -1.08
N PRO A 173 -12.44 10.39 -0.69
CA PRO A 173 -12.28 11.48 0.29
C PRO A 173 -13.07 12.76 -0.03
N ALA A 174 -13.10 13.74 0.87
CA ALA A 174 -13.90 14.96 0.65
C ALA A 174 -13.30 15.88 -0.42
N SER A 175 -11.98 15.80 -0.59
CA SER A 175 -11.25 16.51 -1.65
C SER A 175 -10.12 15.64 -2.17
N LEU A 176 -9.98 15.59 -3.47
CA LEU A 176 -8.83 14.96 -4.14
C LEU A 176 -7.94 16.04 -4.76
N PRO A 177 -6.61 15.83 -4.78
CA PRO A 177 -5.74 16.62 -5.61
C PRO A 177 -6.07 16.40 -7.09
N GLU A 178 -5.82 17.39 -7.93
CA GLU A 178 -5.96 17.24 -9.38
C GLU A 178 -5.06 16.11 -9.91
N ALA A 179 -5.45 15.53 -11.05
CA ALA A 179 -4.63 14.50 -11.69
C ALA A 179 -3.22 15.05 -11.98
N GLY A 180 -2.19 14.28 -11.61
CA GLY A 180 -0.79 14.71 -11.70
C GLY A 180 -0.24 15.43 -10.47
N VAL A 181 -1.10 15.92 -9.56
CA VAL A 181 -0.68 16.57 -8.31
C VAL A 181 -0.42 15.51 -7.22
N PRO A 182 0.72 15.57 -6.51
CA PRO A 182 1.04 14.60 -5.47
C PRO A 182 0.01 14.53 -4.33
N LEU A 183 -0.24 13.31 -3.83
CA LEU A 183 -1.24 13.05 -2.77
C LEU A 183 -0.91 13.75 -1.45
N ASP A 184 0.36 13.99 -1.17
CA ASP A 184 0.87 14.61 0.04
C ASP A 184 0.83 16.15 0.00
N GLU A 185 0.33 16.77 -1.07
CA GLU A 185 0.12 18.23 -1.17
C GLU A 185 -1.31 18.69 -0.87
N SER A 186 -2.24 17.77 -0.68
CA SER A 186 -3.67 18.06 -0.52
C SER A 186 -4.06 18.36 0.95
N PRO A 187 -5.09 19.20 1.19
CA PRO A 187 -5.55 19.57 2.53
C PRO A 187 -6.28 18.46 3.31
N ASP A 188 -6.88 17.45 2.67
CA ASP A 188 -7.47 16.28 3.36
C ASP A 188 -6.37 15.25 3.71
N VAL A 189 -5.52 15.64 4.66
CA VAL A 189 -4.26 14.94 4.93
C VAL A 189 -4.48 13.51 5.39
N SER A 190 -5.46 13.22 6.26
CA SER A 190 -5.59 11.88 6.87
C SER A 190 -6.09 10.82 5.88
N SER A 191 -7.15 11.11 5.12
CA SER A 191 -7.74 10.17 4.15
C SER A 191 -6.76 9.87 3.02
N LEU A 192 -6.09 10.90 2.51
CA LEU A 192 -5.12 10.76 1.43
C LEU A 192 -3.83 10.09 1.89
N LYS A 193 -3.39 10.33 3.13
CA LYS A 193 -2.27 9.59 3.72
C LYS A 193 -2.59 8.10 3.91
N TRP A 194 -3.82 7.77 4.27
CA TRP A 194 -4.28 6.39 4.38
C TRP A 194 -4.29 5.70 3.01
N LEU A 195 -4.86 6.34 1.98
CA LEU A 195 -4.79 5.86 0.60
C LEU A 195 -3.35 5.72 0.09
N ALA A 196 -2.52 6.74 0.31
CA ALA A 196 -1.11 6.72 -0.09
C ALA A 196 -0.37 5.54 0.54
N LEU A 197 -0.62 5.25 1.83
CA LEU A 197 -0.02 4.10 2.49
C LEU A 197 -0.46 2.77 1.87
N VAL A 198 -1.74 2.61 1.53
CA VAL A 198 -2.25 1.42 0.82
C VAL A 198 -1.56 1.26 -0.54
N TYR A 199 -1.37 2.35 -1.30
CA TYR A 199 -0.71 2.30 -2.61
C TYR A 199 0.80 2.04 -2.51
N GLU A 200 1.48 2.62 -1.53
CA GLU A 200 2.88 2.28 -1.24
C GLU A 200 3.04 0.81 -0.87
N ALA A 201 2.11 0.28 -0.08
CA ALA A 201 2.06 -1.13 0.28
C ALA A 201 1.83 -2.01 -0.95
N ALA A 202 0.86 -1.68 -1.82
CA ALA A 202 0.61 -2.42 -3.05
C ALA A 202 1.85 -2.49 -3.95
N PHE A 203 2.55 -1.37 -4.15
CA PHE A 203 3.78 -1.36 -4.92
C PHE A 203 4.94 -2.13 -4.26
N ALA A 204 5.02 -2.16 -2.93
CA ALA A 204 6.08 -2.87 -2.21
C ALA A 204 5.80 -4.37 -2.10
N ILE A 205 4.54 -4.77 -1.93
CA ILE A 205 4.09 -6.16 -1.86
C ILE A 205 4.13 -6.80 -3.25
N GLN A 206 3.71 -6.08 -4.29
CA GLN A 206 3.68 -6.55 -5.68
C GLN A 206 2.75 -7.76 -5.90
N ALA A 207 1.66 -7.82 -5.14
CA ALA A 207 0.59 -8.80 -5.31
C ALA A 207 -0.78 -8.12 -5.16
N PRO A 208 -1.85 -8.66 -5.75
CA PRO A 208 -3.19 -8.14 -5.54
C PRO A 208 -3.59 -8.18 -4.07
N LEU A 209 -4.33 -7.16 -3.64
CA LEU A 209 -4.75 -6.99 -2.25
C LEU A 209 -6.25 -6.78 -2.16
N PHE A 210 -6.81 -7.28 -1.08
CA PHE A 210 -8.19 -7.01 -0.68
C PHE A 210 -8.18 -6.21 0.62
N GLN A 211 -8.75 -5.02 0.59
CA GLN A 211 -8.91 -4.17 1.78
C GLN A 211 -10.39 -4.08 2.12
N HIS A 212 -10.72 -4.22 3.40
CA HIS A 212 -12.09 -4.10 3.89
C HIS A 212 -12.11 -3.54 5.30
N GLY A 213 -13.24 -2.98 5.69
CA GLY A 213 -13.41 -2.39 7.01
C GLY A 213 -14.49 -1.34 7.00
N PHE A 214 -14.25 -0.24 7.70
CA PHE A 214 -15.21 0.83 7.89
C PHE A 214 -14.58 2.19 7.60
N LEU A 215 -15.34 3.07 6.96
CA LEU A 215 -14.97 4.47 6.75
C LEU A 215 -16.15 5.40 7.06
N ARG A 216 -15.86 6.65 7.41
CA ARG A 216 -16.85 7.68 7.67
C ARG A 216 -16.91 8.67 6.52
N LEU A 217 -18.11 8.85 5.98
CA LEU A 217 -18.41 9.92 5.02
C LEU A 217 -18.90 11.16 5.74
N HIS A 218 -18.23 12.31 5.52
CA HIS A 218 -18.68 13.64 5.95
C HIS A 218 -19.25 13.74 7.38
N GLY A 219 -18.59 13.12 8.36
CA GLY A 219 -19.04 13.16 9.77
C GLY A 219 -20.23 12.23 10.10
N GLY A 220 -20.76 11.48 9.13
CA GLY A 220 -21.84 10.51 9.29
C GLY A 220 -21.46 9.25 10.08
N PRO A 221 -22.24 8.16 10.01
CA PRO A 221 -21.89 6.90 10.64
C PRO A 221 -20.68 6.23 9.95
N MET A 222 -20.02 5.32 10.66
CA MET A 222 -19.05 4.41 10.06
C MET A 222 -19.78 3.42 9.15
N ARG A 223 -19.34 3.31 7.91
CA ARG A 223 -19.99 2.50 6.88
C ARG A 223 -19.04 1.43 6.37
N PRO A 224 -19.52 0.17 6.19
CA PRO A 224 -18.68 -0.91 5.72
C PRO A 224 -18.26 -0.68 4.27
N PHE A 225 -16.97 -0.85 3.98
CA PHE A 225 -16.42 -0.73 2.64
C PHE A 225 -15.57 -1.94 2.27
N GLN A 226 -15.41 -2.12 0.97
CA GLN A 226 -14.48 -3.07 0.37
C GLN A 226 -13.71 -2.39 -0.75
N ARG A 227 -12.47 -2.79 -0.96
CA ARG A 227 -11.59 -2.29 -2.00
C ARG A 227 -10.73 -3.43 -2.53
N PHE A 228 -10.62 -3.50 -3.84
CA PHE A 228 -9.67 -4.38 -4.50
C PHE A 228 -8.53 -3.55 -5.10
N ILE A 229 -7.29 -3.93 -4.82
CA ILE A 229 -6.08 -3.23 -5.27
C ILE A 229 -5.22 -4.17 -6.10
N TYR A 230 -4.89 -3.78 -7.33
CA TYR A 230 -4.06 -4.54 -8.25
C TYR A 230 -2.82 -3.74 -8.65
N PRO A 231 -1.63 -4.08 -8.13
CA PRO A 231 -0.38 -3.46 -8.57
C PRO A 231 0.08 -4.01 -9.93
N ILE A 232 0.39 -3.13 -10.86
CA ILE A 232 1.07 -3.43 -12.13
C ILE A 232 2.55 -3.05 -11.93
N THR A 233 3.36 -4.07 -11.64
CA THR A 233 4.79 -3.91 -11.31
C THR A 233 5.68 -4.93 -12.05
N PRO A 234 5.63 -4.98 -13.39
CA PRO A 234 6.40 -5.95 -14.15
C PRO A 234 7.91 -5.76 -13.92
N LEU A 235 8.62 -6.85 -13.66
CA LEU A 235 10.06 -6.85 -13.32
C LEU A 235 10.96 -6.20 -14.38
N GLN A 236 10.49 -6.14 -15.63
CA GLN A 236 11.23 -5.61 -16.77
C GLN A 236 11.03 -4.11 -16.98
N GLU A 237 10.09 -3.48 -16.27
CA GLU A 237 9.84 -2.05 -16.40
C GLU A 237 10.52 -1.22 -15.33
N ARG A 238 10.70 0.07 -15.66
CA ARG A 238 11.17 1.06 -14.69
C ARG A 238 10.05 1.36 -13.68
N PRO A 239 10.38 1.65 -12.40
CA PRO A 239 9.40 2.01 -11.39
C PRO A 239 8.46 3.17 -11.77
N SER A 240 8.89 4.08 -12.65
CA SER A 240 8.06 5.18 -13.18
C SER A 240 6.82 4.70 -13.97
N ASN A 241 6.88 3.48 -14.50
CA ASN A 241 5.79 2.89 -15.26
C ASN A 241 4.85 2.06 -14.39
N TYR A 242 5.24 1.79 -13.14
CA TYR A 242 4.39 1.05 -12.22
C TYR A 242 3.08 1.78 -12.00
N ARG A 243 2.00 1.01 -11.92
CA ARG A 243 0.65 1.51 -11.64
C ARG A 243 0.02 0.74 -10.50
N VAL A 244 -0.89 1.37 -9.79
CA VAL A 244 -1.87 0.67 -8.97
C VAL A 244 -3.24 0.95 -9.56
N LEU A 245 -3.97 -0.12 -9.85
CA LEU A 245 -5.38 -0.05 -10.18
C LEU A 245 -6.18 -0.40 -8.94
N THR A 246 -7.21 0.37 -8.63
CA THR A 246 -8.07 0.09 -7.49
C THR A 246 -9.51 0.45 -7.81
N THR A 247 -10.44 -0.29 -7.23
CA THR A 247 -11.85 0.09 -7.17
C THR A 247 -12.36 -0.22 -5.76
N ALA A 248 -13.27 0.60 -5.27
CA ALA A 248 -13.78 0.54 -3.91
C ALA A 248 -15.28 0.81 -3.90
N GLU A 249 -15.97 0.18 -2.95
CA GLU A 249 -17.42 0.25 -2.81
C GLU A 249 -17.83 0.24 -1.35
N LEU A 250 -18.93 0.94 -1.06
CA LEU A 250 -19.64 0.81 0.20
C LEU A 250 -20.61 -0.35 0.09
N MET A 251 -20.57 -1.27 1.05
CA MET A 251 -21.41 -2.47 1.00
C MET A 251 -22.90 -2.14 1.16
N ASP A 252 -23.21 -1.03 1.83
CA ASP A 252 -24.56 -0.56 2.11
C ASP A 252 -25.05 0.52 1.13
N SER A 253 -24.20 1.07 0.27
CA SER A 253 -24.62 1.90 -0.89
C SER A 253 -23.59 1.84 -2.04
N PRO A 254 -23.63 0.78 -2.86
CA PRO A 254 -22.70 0.60 -3.97
C PRO A 254 -22.75 1.71 -5.04
N ASP A 255 -23.85 2.46 -5.13
CA ASP A 255 -24.02 3.56 -6.08
C ASP A 255 -23.24 4.83 -5.67
N LEU A 256 -22.75 4.90 -4.43
CA LEU A 256 -21.99 6.03 -3.94
C LEU A 256 -20.48 5.78 -4.14
N ASN A 257 -19.90 6.53 -5.07
CA ASN A 257 -18.52 6.34 -5.50
C ASN A 257 -17.54 6.74 -4.39
N ILE A 258 -16.62 5.84 -4.05
CA ILE A 258 -15.47 6.12 -3.20
C ILE A 258 -14.18 5.80 -3.97
N VAL A 259 -13.13 6.58 -3.72
CA VAL A 259 -11.82 6.44 -4.39
C VAL A 259 -10.92 5.50 -3.65
#